data_AF-K1U9D7-F1
#
_entry.id   AF-K1U9D7-F1
#
_cell.length_a   1.000
_cell.length_b   1.000
_cell.length_c   1.000
_cell.angle_alpha   90.00
_cell.angle_beta   90.00
_cell.angle_gamma   90.00
#
_symmetry.space_group_name_H-M   'P 1'
#
loop_
_entity.id
_entity.type
_entity.pdbx_description
1 polymer ?
#
loop_
_entity_poly.entity_id
_entity_poly.type
_entity_poly.pdbx_seq_one_letter_code
_entity_poly.pdbx_strand_id
1 'polypeptide(L)' 'LSAVDGILKKDNDNPSIGLLLCKSKNALVAEYALKDMSKPIGVSEYKVTSELPEALSKQLPSVEDIQKHIKRD' A
#
# COMPACT_ATOMS: atom_id res chain seq x y z
N LEU A 1 -10.94 3.22 1.96
CA LEU A 1 -10.71 4.60 2.44
C LEU A 1 -11.84 5.06 3.36
N SER A 2 -13.10 5.22 2.89
CA SER A 2 -14.21 5.67 3.75
C SER A 2 -14.49 4.80 4.96
N ALA A 3 -14.44 3.47 4.83
CA ALA A 3 -14.55 2.59 5.99
C ALA A 3 -13.39 2.77 6.99
N VAL A 4 -12.16 2.92 6.49
CA VAL A 4 -10.98 3.16 7.35
C VAL A 4 -11.13 4.49 8.10
N ASP A 5 -11.48 5.55 7.36
CA ASP A 5 -11.71 6.88 7.94
C ASP A 5 -12.89 6.90 8.93
N GLY A 6 -13.92 6.08 8.72
CA GLY A 6 -15.13 6.05 9.54
C GLY A 6 -15.07 5.10 10.75
N ILE A 7 -14.21 4.08 10.71
CA ILE A 7 -14.19 2.99 11.71
C ILE A 7 -12.89 2.99 12.52
N LEU A 8 -11.75 3.30 11.91
CA LEU A 8 -10.43 3.10 12.51
C LEU A 8 -9.68 4.40 12.81
N LYS A 9 -10.04 5.49 12.12
CA LYS A 9 -9.39 6.79 12.26
C LYS A 9 -9.63 7.40 13.65
N LYS A 10 -8.58 7.91 14.26
CA LYS A 10 -8.61 8.67 15.52
C LYS A 10 -8.56 10.17 15.26
N ASP A 11 -8.85 10.97 16.30
CA ASP A 11 -8.95 12.43 16.19
C ASP A 11 -7.68 13.11 15.65
N ASN A 12 -6.51 12.55 15.96
CA ASN A 12 -5.22 13.10 15.54
C ASN A 12 -4.68 12.49 14.23
N ASP A 13 -5.45 11.62 13.57
CA ASP A 13 -5.04 11.01 12.31
C ASP A 13 -5.42 11.90 11.12
N ASN A 14 -4.57 11.92 10.10
CA ASN A 14 -4.88 12.53 8.82
C ASN A 14 -5.91 11.68 8.04
N PRO A 15 -6.61 12.24 7.05
CA PRO A 15 -7.42 11.44 6.12
C PRO A 15 -6.59 10.33 5.47
N SER A 16 -7.20 9.16 5.27
CA SER A 16 -6.51 8.06 4.60
C SER A 16 -6.14 8.40 3.16
N ILE A 17 -4.95 7.95 2.75
CA ILE A 17 -4.45 8.05 1.38
C ILE A 17 -4.54 6.67 0.74
N GLY A 18 -5.10 6.59 -0.46
CA GLY A 18 -5.11 5.33 -1.22
C GLY A 18 -3.79 5.13 -1.94
N LEU A 19 -3.29 3.89 -1.95
CA LEU A 19 -2.18 3.48 -2.79
C LEU A 19 -2.60 2.25 -3.59
N LEU A 20 -2.56 2.37 -4.92
CA LEU A 20 -2.79 1.28 -5.84
C LEU A 20 -1.45 0.83 -6.43
N LEU A 21 -1.08 -0.41 -6.14
CA LEU A 21 0.11 -1.07 -6.69
C LEU A 21 -0.29 -1.93 -7.88
N CYS A 22 0.20 -1.57 -9.06
CA CYS A 22 -0.09 -2.28 -10.31
C CYS A 22 1.13 -3.08 -10.77
N LYS A 23 0.93 -4.32 -11.24
CA LYS A 23 2.00 -5.12 -11.85
C LYS A 23 2.55 -4.45 -13.12
N SER A 24 1.67 -3.79 -13.86
CA SER A 24 2.01 -2.88 -14.95
C SER A 24 1.11 -1.66 -14.89
N LYS A 25 1.66 -0.48 -15.21
CA LYS A 25 0.89 0.77 -15.15
C LYS A 25 0.31 1.10 -16.52
N ASN A 26 -0.99 0.88 -16.70
CA ASN A 26 -1.75 1.54 -17.76
C ASN A 26 -2.34 2.84 -17.20
N ALA A 27 -1.65 3.96 -17.47
CA ALA A 27 -2.02 5.27 -16.93
C ALA A 27 -3.44 5.69 -17.35
N LEU A 28 -3.84 5.39 -18.59
CA LEU A 28 -5.17 5.73 -19.11
C LEU A 28 -6.28 5.00 -18.34
N VAL A 29 -6.14 3.68 -18.19
CA VAL A 29 -7.14 2.89 -17.45
C VAL A 29 -7.23 3.33 -16.00
N ALA A 30 -6.08 3.60 -15.35
CA ALA A 30 -6.05 4.08 -13.98
C ALA A 30 -6.70 5.46 -13.83
N GLU A 31 -6.40 6.41 -14.72
CA GLU A 31 -6.98 7.75 -14.69
C GLU A 31 -8.50 7.70 -14.86
N TYR A 32 -9.00 6.96 -15.85
CA TYR A 32 -10.44 6.83 -16.08
C TYR A 32 -11.17 6.08 -14.97
N ALA A 33 -10.57 5.02 -14.41
CA ALA A 33 -11.18 4.28 -13.30
C ALA A 33 -11.26 5.09 -12.00
N LEU A 34 -10.35 6.05 -11.82
CA LEU A 34 -10.26 6.88 -10.62
C LEU A 34 -10.85 8.29 -10.80
N LYS A 35 -11.32 8.63 -12.01
CA LYS A 35 -11.72 9.99 -12.40
C LYS A 35 -12.78 10.62 -11.49
N ASP A 36 -13.76 9.83 -11.05
CA ASP A 36 -14.87 10.30 -10.21
C ASP A 36 -14.60 10.06 -8.71
N MET A 37 -13.39 9.64 -8.33
CA MET A 37 -13.02 9.39 -6.95
C MET A 37 -12.52 10.67 -6.28
N SER A 38 -13.17 11.08 -5.19
CA SER A 38 -12.84 12.33 -4.49
C SER A 38 -11.69 12.23 -3.49
N LYS A 39 -11.29 11.01 -3.11
CA LYS A 39 -10.18 10.78 -2.16
C LYS A 39 -8.85 10.63 -2.89
N PRO A 40 -7.74 11.15 -2.34
CA PRO A 40 -6.44 11.06 -2.99
C PRO A 40 -5.99 9.59 -3.10
N ILE A 41 -5.66 9.17 -4.32
CA ILE A 41 -5.14 7.83 -4.60
C ILE A 41 -3.87 7.95 -5.46
N GLY A 42 -2.76 7.45 -4.94
CA GLY A 42 -1.52 7.28 -5.69
C GLY A 42 -1.53 5.97 -6.46
N VAL A 43 -1.04 5.98 -7.72
CA VAL A 43 -0.91 4.79 -8.56
C VAL A 43 0.55 4.56 -8.93
N SER A 44 1.12 3.45 -8.47
CA SER A 44 2.49 3.06 -8.74
C SER A 44 2.58 1.69 -9.39
N GLU A 45 3.51 1.54 -10.31
CA GLU A 45 3.96 0.22 -10.73
C GLU A 45 4.88 -0.37 -9.65
N TYR A 46 4.82 -1.68 -9.44
CA TYR A 46 5.79 -2.38 -8.61
C TYR A 46 6.64 -3.33 -9.47
N LYS A 47 7.90 -3.50 -9.07
CA LYS A 47 8.81 -4.46 -9.68
C LYS A 47 9.05 -5.60 -8.70
N VAL A 48 8.88 -6.83 -9.18
CA VAL A 48 9.28 -8.01 -8.41
C VAL A 48 10.76 -8.26 -8.68
N THR A 49 11.56 -8.30 -7.63
CA THR A 49 12.97 -8.69 -7.69
C THR A 49 13.13 -10.06 -7.06
N SER A 50 14.00 -10.90 -7.62
CA SER A 50 14.31 -12.22 -7.04
C SER A 50 15.11 -12.11 -5.76
N GLU A 51 15.79 -10.98 -5.55
CA GLU A 51 16.65 -10.70 -4.40
C GLU A 51 16.28 -9.36 -3.79
N LEU A 52 16.40 -9.29 -2.46
CA LEU A 52 16.16 -8.07 -1.71
C LEU A 52 17.40 -7.17 -1.77
N PRO A 53 17.29 -5.90 -2.19
CA PRO A 53 18.44 -4.99 -2.21
C PRO A 53 19.09 -4.85 -0.84
N GLU A 54 20.42 -4.87 -0.78
CA GLU A 54 21.18 -4.84 0.48
C GLU A 54 20.82 -3.62 1.36
N ALA A 55 20.58 -2.47 0.72
CA ALA A 55 20.15 -1.24 1.38
C ALA A 55 18.82 -1.39 2.16
N LEU A 56 17.93 -2.29 1.71
CA LEU A 56 16.65 -2.57 2.35
C LEU A 56 16.71 -3.77 3.30
N SER A 57 17.65 -4.70 3.11
CA SER A 57 17.80 -5.89 3.95
C SER A 57 17.98 -5.55 5.43
N LYS A 58 18.67 -4.47 5.76
CA LYS A 58 18.89 -4.02 7.15
C LYS A 58 17.68 -3.30 7.76
N GLN A 59 16.73 -2.86 6.94
CA GLN A 59 15.56 -2.07 7.36
C GLN A 59 14.29 -2.92 7.49
N LEU A 60 14.29 -4.12 6.92
CA LEU A 60 13.15 -5.02 6.92
C LEU A 60 13.27 -6.07 8.03
N PRO A 61 12.14 -6.50 8.63
CA PRO A 61 12.14 -7.55 9.62
C PRO A 61 12.60 -8.89 9.03
N SER A 62 13.08 -9.79 9.89
CA SER A 62 13.44 -11.15 9.47
C SER A 62 12.19 -11.94 9.04
N VAL A 63 12.40 -13.02 8.29
CA VAL A 63 11.32 -13.94 7.88
C VAL A 63 10.64 -14.54 9.11
N GLU A 64 11.42 -14.88 10.13
CA GLU A 64 10.95 -15.42 11.40
C GLU A 64 10.05 -14.42 12.14
N ASP A 65 10.41 -13.13 12.13
CA ASP A 65 9.61 -12.08 12.76
C ASP A 65 8.29 -11.86 12.02
N ILE A 66 8.30 -11.90 10.69
CA ILE A 66 7.07 -11.82 9.88
C ILE A 66 6.15 -12.99 10.21
N GLN A 67 6.68 -14.21 10.24
CA GLN A 67 5.88 -15.41 10.53
C GLN A 67 5.23 -15.37 11.92
N LYS A 68 5.89 -14.81 12.93
CA LYS A 68 5.31 -14.65 14.27
C LYS A 68 4.09 -13.72 14.29
N HIS A 69 4.08 -12.69 13.45
CA HIS A 69 2.98 -11.72 13.39
C HIS A 69 1.80 -12.24 12.58
N ILE A 70 2.04 -13.02 11.51
CA ILE A 70 0.97 -13.60 10.68
C ILE A 70 0.22 -14.74 11.39
N LYS A 71 0.90 -15.49 12.27
CA LYS A 71 0.29 -16.62 12.99
C LYS A 71 -0.60 -16.24 14.19
N ARG A 72 -0.82 -14.94 14.44
CA ARG A 72 -1.77 -14.46 15.47
C ARG A 72 -3.12 -14.18 14.81
N ASP A 73 -3.79 -15.23 14.36
CA ASP A 73 -5.23 -15.30 14.10
C ASP A 73 -5.68 -16.76 14.23
#